data_AF-A0A950ZBU9-F1
#
_entry.id   AF-A0A950ZBU9-F1
#
_cell.length_a   1.000
_cell.length_b   1.000
_cell.length_c   1.000
_cell.angle_alpha   90.00
_cell.angle_beta   90.00
_cell.angle_gamma   90.00
#
_symmetry.space_group_name_H-M   'P 1'
#
loop_
_entity.id
_entity.type
_entity.pdbx_description
1 polymer ?
#
loop_
_entity_poly.entity_id
_entity_poly.type
_entity_poly.pdbx_seq_one_letter_code
_entity_poly.pdbx_strand_id
1 'polypeptide(L)'
;MLFDAKAIAKAERKHLAPYAVFSSETRGREFKEKRHALRTEFQRDRDRIIHSRAFRRLEYKTQVFLNGTGDHYRTRLTHTMEVAAISRTIARALRLNEDLTEAIALAHDL
;
A
#
# COMPACT_ATOMS: atom_id res chain seq x y z
N MET A 1 -16.16 17.21 -11.07
CA MET A 1 -16.64 15.81 -10.96
C MET A 1 -16.09 15.21 -9.68
N LEU A 2 -16.94 14.68 -8.81
CA LEU A 2 -16.49 13.87 -7.66
C LEU A 2 -16.06 12.49 -8.19
N PHE A 3 -14.77 12.15 -8.06
CA PHE A 3 -14.29 10.80 -8.34
C PHE A 3 -14.63 9.90 -7.15
N ASP A 4 -15.64 9.06 -7.31
CA ASP A 4 -16.08 8.09 -6.32
C ASP A 4 -15.33 6.75 -6.47
N ALA A 5 -15.50 5.84 -5.51
CA ALA A 5 -14.82 4.54 -5.53
C ALA A 5 -15.16 3.70 -6.77
N LYS A 6 -16.37 3.87 -7.33
CA LYS A 6 -16.81 3.17 -8.54
C LYS A 6 -16.11 3.73 -9.78
N ALA A 7 -15.94 5.05 -9.87
CA ALA A 7 -15.22 5.72 -10.94
C ALA A 7 -13.76 5.29 -10.97
N ILE A 8 -13.12 5.16 -9.80
CA ILE A 8 -11.73 4.65 -9.69
C ILE A 8 -11.65 3.21 -10.21
N ALA A 9 -12.51 2.31 -9.73
CA ALA A 9 -12.53 0.92 -10.19
C ALA A 9 -12.81 0.79 -11.71
N LYS A 10 -13.67 1.66 -12.26
CA LYS A 10 -13.91 1.73 -13.71
C LYS A 10 -12.68 2.24 -14.47
N ALA A 11 -11.94 3.19 -13.90
CA ALA A 11 -10.69 3.67 -14.48
C ALA A 11 -9.62 2.57 -14.46
N GLU A 12 -9.51 1.78 -13.38
CA GLU A 12 -8.58 0.64 -13.32
C GLU A 12 -8.77 -0.30 -14.53
N ARG A 13 -10.02 -0.67 -14.87
CA ARG A 13 -10.33 -1.54 -16.02
C ARG A 13 -9.84 -1.02 -17.36
N LYS A 14 -9.70 0.30 -17.51
CA LYS A 14 -9.19 0.92 -18.74
C LYS A 14 -7.67 1.06 -18.72
N HIS A 15 -7.09 1.27 -17.54
CA HIS A 15 -5.70 1.73 -17.40
C HIS A 15 -4.74 0.67 -16.85
N LEU A 16 -5.20 -0.42 -16.25
CA LEU A 16 -4.34 -1.51 -15.80
C LEU A 16 -4.17 -2.59 -16.88
N ALA A 17 -3.11 -3.38 -16.76
CA ALA A 17 -2.86 -4.53 -17.62
C ALA A 17 -3.91 -5.64 -17.40
N PRO A 18 -4.18 -6.51 -18.40
CA PRO A 18 -5.15 -7.61 -18.26
C PRO A 18 -4.84 -8.58 -17.12
N TYR A 19 -3.55 -8.72 -16.76
CA TYR A 19 -3.08 -9.57 -15.67
C TYR A 19 -3.02 -8.87 -14.31
N ALA A 20 -3.36 -7.58 -14.24
CA ALA A 20 -3.37 -6.85 -12.98
C ALA A 20 -4.58 -7.27 -12.12
N VAL A 21 -4.43 -7.15 -10.80
CA VAL A 21 -5.55 -7.32 -9.86
C VAL A 21 -6.39 -6.06 -9.83
N PHE A 22 -7.70 -6.18 -10.06
CA PHE A 22 -8.64 -5.07 -10.01
C PHE A 22 -9.30 -4.98 -8.62
N SER A 23 -9.44 -3.77 -8.09
CA SER A 23 -10.10 -3.57 -6.79
C SER A 23 -11.57 -4.00 -6.80
N SER A 24 -12.21 -3.97 -7.98
CA SER A 24 -13.57 -4.50 -8.18
C SER A 24 -13.70 -6.02 -8.10
N GLU A 25 -12.59 -6.77 -8.24
CA GLU A 25 -12.54 -8.24 -8.22
C GLU A 25 -11.98 -8.80 -6.91
N THR A 26 -11.84 -7.95 -5.89
CA THR A 26 -11.44 -8.41 -4.56
C THR A 26 -12.37 -9.51 -4.06
N ARG A 27 -11.79 -10.51 -3.37
CA ARG A 27 -12.55 -11.54 -2.64
C ARG A 27 -13.30 -10.96 -1.44
N GLY A 28 -13.08 -9.69 -1.12
CA GLY A 28 -13.69 -9.01 0.01
C GLY A 28 -12.90 -9.22 1.30
N ARG A 29 -13.58 -9.05 2.43
CA ARG A 29 -13.01 -9.10 3.77
C ARG A 29 -13.70 -10.18 4.58
N GLU A 30 -12.99 -10.72 5.56
CA GLU A 30 -13.53 -11.70 6.50
C GLU A 30 -14.78 -11.16 7.21
N PHE A 31 -14.70 -9.92 7.73
CA PHE A 31 -15.82 -9.23 8.33
C PHE A 31 -16.49 -8.31 7.32
N LYS A 32 -17.81 -8.49 7.13
CA LYS A 32 -18.60 -7.67 6.21
C LYS A 32 -18.58 -6.21 6.67
N GLU A 33 -18.31 -5.32 5.73
CA GLU A 33 -18.31 -3.88 5.94
C GLU A 33 -18.88 -3.16 4.73
N LYS A 34 -19.48 -1.99 4.96
CA LYS A 34 -20.03 -1.16 3.89
C LYS A 34 -18.88 -0.60 3.04
N ARG A 35 -19.01 -0.67 1.72
CA ARG A 35 -18.07 -0.04 0.78
C ARG A 35 -17.96 1.47 1.03
N HIS A 36 -16.76 1.99 0.92
CA HIS A 36 -16.53 3.43 1.05
C HIS A 36 -17.01 4.18 -0.19
N ALA A 37 -17.56 5.39 -0.01
CA ALA A 37 -18.05 6.17 -1.14
C ALA A 37 -16.90 6.63 -2.07
N LEU A 38 -15.74 6.95 -1.49
CA LEU A 38 -14.64 7.61 -2.21
C LEU A 38 -13.39 6.74 -2.46
N ARG A 39 -13.21 5.66 -1.70
CA ARG A 39 -11.95 4.89 -1.70
C ARG A 39 -12.21 3.46 -2.14
N THR A 40 -11.30 2.90 -2.94
CA THR A 40 -11.30 1.47 -3.27
C THR A 40 -10.92 0.63 -2.05
N GLU A 41 -11.14 -0.68 -2.10
CA GLU A 41 -10.79 -1.55 -0.97
C GLU A 41 -9.28 -1.53 -0.66
N PHE A 42 -8.42 -1.47 -1.68
CA PHE A 42 -6.96 -1.40 -1.50
C PHE A 42 -6.49 -0.05 -0.95
N GLN A 43 -7.11 1.05 -1.36
CA GLN A 43 -6.84 2.37 -0.75
C GLN A 43 -7.19 2.37 0.74
N ARG A 44 -8.28 1.71 1.12
CA ARG A 44 -8.67 1.57 2.53
C ARG A 44 -7.71 0.69 3.30
N ASP A 45 -7.19 -0.36 2.69
CA ASP A 45 -6.17 -1.22 3.30
C ASP A 45 -4.90 -0.44 3.59
N ARG A 46 -4.39 0.29 2.58
CA ARG A 46 -3.25 1.18 2.74
C ARG A 46 -3.44 2.14 3.91
N ASP A 47 -4.56 2.84 3.97
CA ASP A 47 -4.82 3.83 5.01
C ASP A 47 -4.88 3.17 6.41
N ARG A 48 -5.48 1.98 6.52
CA ARG A 48 -5.53 1.22 7.79
C ARG A 48 -4.13 0.79 8.24
N ILE A 49 -3.29 0.35 7.32
CA ILE A 49 -1.91 -0.06 7.62
C ILE A 49 -1.11 1.13 8.16
N ILE A 50 -1.12 2.26 7.45
CA ILE A 50 -0.39 3.49 7.84
C ILE A 50 -0.80 3.96 9.25
N HIS A 51 -2.10 3.90 9.58
CA HIS A 51 -2.61 4.36 10.86
C HIS A 51 -2.51 3.32 11.98
N SER A 52 -2.06 2.10 11.68
CA SER A 52 -1.94 1.02 12.66
C SER A 52 -0.86 1.30 13.70
N ARG A 53 -1.03 0.72 14.89
CA ARG A 53 0.01 0.78 15.94
C ARG A 53 1.28 0.02 15.54
N ALA A 54 1.16 -1.06 14.75
CA ALA A 54 2.30 -1.85 14.30
C ALA A 54 3.20 -1.04 13.35
N PHE A 55 2.60 -0.35 12.38
CA PHE A 55 3.33 0.48 11.43
C PHE A 55 4.09 1.61 12.12
N ARG A 56 3.46 2.30 13.09
CA ARG A 56 4.13 3.34 13.89
C ARG A 56 5.34 2.82 14.66
N ARG A 57 5.33 1.56 15.12
CA ARG A 57 6.48 0.98 15.85
C ARG A 57 7.69 0.75 14.94
N LEU A 58 7.52 0.69 13.61
CA LEU A 58 8.64 0.53 12.68
C LEU A 58 9.61 1.72 12.74
N GLU A 59 9.15 2.90 13.18
CA GLU A 59 10.00 4.07 13.43
C GLU A 59 11.10 3.77 14.45
N TYR A 60 10.80 2.94 15.46
CA TYR A 60 11.71 2.64 16.58
C TYR A 60 12.41 1.28 16.45
N LYS A 61 12.22 0.56 15.33
CA LYS A 61 12.91 -0.71 15.06
C LYS A 61 14.07 -0.45 14.09
N THR A 62 15.30 -0.76 14.52
CA THR A 62 16.47 -0.68 13.64
C THR A 62 16.46 -1.81 12.62
N GLN A 63 17.01 -1.54 11.44
CA GLN A 63 17.31 -2.57 10.45
C GLN A 63 18.78 -2.96 10.57
N VAL A 64 19.04 -4.13 11.16
CA VAL A 64 20.31 -4.89 11.09
C VAL A 64 21.56 -4.30 11.80
N PHE A 65 21.60 -3.03 12.23
CA PHE A 65 22.77 -2.48 12.97
C PHE A 65 22.50 -2.13 14.44
N LEU A 66 23.43 -2.54 15.31
CA LEU A 66 23.61 -2.04 16.69
C LEU A 66 24.15 -0.61 16.63
N ASN A 67 23.60 0.29 17.44
CA ASN A 67 23.99 1.70 17.51
C ASN A 67 25.52 1.86 17.70
N GLY A 68 26.23 2.22 16.63
CA GLY A 68 27.68 2.43 16.65
C GLY A 68 28.14 3.34 15.52
N THR A 69 28.20 4.66 15.78
CA THR A 69 28.90 5.70 15.00
C THR A 69 28.53 5.83 13.51
N GLY A 70 27.40 6.47 13.20
CA GLY A 70 27.04 6.89 11.84
C GLY A 70 25.68 7.60 11.76
N ASP A 71 25.60 8.79 11.15
CA ASP A 71 24.44 9.69 11.30
C ASP A 71 23.20 9.35 10.43
N HIS A 72 23.15 8.18 9.76
CA HIS A 72 22.11 7.84 8.78
C HIS A 72 21.61 6.39 8.86
N TYR A 73 21.30 5.88 10.06
CA TYR A 73 20.74 4.53 10.18
C TYR A 73 19.33 4.43 9.62
N ARG A 74 19.10 3.40 8.81
CA ARG A 74 17.76 3.03 8.33
C ARG A 74 16.97 2.37 9.46
N THR A 75 15.80 2.92 9.76
CA THR A 75 14.77 2.22 10.54
C THR A 75 13.96 1.31 9.61
N ARG A 76 13.27 0.31 10.16
CA ARG A 76 12.32 -0.51 9.38
C ARG A 76 11.27 0.36 8.69
N LEU A 77 10.91 1.51 9.27
CA LEU A 77 10.02 2.48 8.63
C LEU A 77 10.64 3.07 7.36
N THR A 78 11.88 3.58 7.43
CA THR A 78 12.54 4.16 6.25
C THR A 78 12.70 3.15 5.12
N HIS A 79 13.08 1.91 5.44
CA HIS A 79 13.12 0.82 4.46
C HIS A 79 11.75 0.50 3.87
N THR A 80 10.72 0.40 4.72
CA THR A 80 9.35 0.13 4.26
C THR A 80 8.86 1.22 3.30
N MET A 81 9.19 2.48 3.55
CA MET A 81 8.87 3.59 2.65
C MET A 81 9.61 3.50 1.31
N GLU A 82 10.86 3.05 1.30
CA GLU A 82 11.62 2.85 0.07
C GLU A 82 11.12 1.66 -0.76
N VAL A 83 10.81 0.55 -0.09
CA VAL A 83 10.17 -0.61 -0.72
C VAL A 83 8.85 -0.19 -1.35
N ALA A 84 8.03 0.61 -0.65
CA ALA A 84 6.79 1.17 -1.20
C ALA A 84 7.05 2.05 -2.44
N ALA A 85 8.03 2.95 -2.40
CA ALA A 85 8.35 3.82 -3.54
C ALA A 85 8.84 3.03 -4.77
N ILE A 86 9.77 2.08 -4.59
CA ILE A 86 10.32 1.25 -5.67
C ILE A 86 9.25 0.33 -6.24
N SER A 87 8.51 -0.38 -5.38
CA SER A 87 7.46 -1.31 -5.82
C SER A 87 6.34 -0.59 -6.59
N ARG A 88 5.93 0.61 -6.17
CA ARG A 88 4.97 1.44 -6.93
C ARG A 88 5.50 1.87 -8.29
N THR A 89 6.79 2.17 -8.39
CA THR A 89 7.42 2.52 -9.67
C THR A 89 7.37 1.34 -10.63
N ILE A 90 7.72 0.15 -10.16
CA ILE A 90 7.63 -1.09 -10.94
C ILE A 90 6.17 -1.38 -11.31
N ALA A 91 5.23 -1.27 -10.36
CA ALA A 91 3.81 -1.48 -10.61
C ALA A 91 3.26 -0.53 -11.68
N ARG A 92 3.61 0.76 -11.62
CA ARG A 92 3.21 1.75 -12.64
C ARG A 92 3.75 1.38 -14.02
N ALA A 93 5.04 1.04 -14.12
CA ALA A 93 5.68 0.67 -15.38
C ALA A 93 5.03 -0.57 -16.02
N LEU A 94 4.60 -1.53 -15.19
CA LEU A 94 3.92 -2.75 -15.63
C LEU A 94 2.38 -2.63 -15.70
N ARG A 95 1.83 -1.43 -15.44
CA ARG A 95 0.38 -1.16 -15.36
C ARG A 95 -0.35 -2.10 -14.38
N LEU A 96 0.29 -2.41 -13.25
CA LEU A 96 -0.28 -3.13 -12.12
C LEU A 96 -1.02 -2.18 -11.16
N ASN A 97 -1.77 -2.75 -10.20
CA ASN A 97 -2.49 -1.96 -9.21
C ASN A 97 -1.54 -1.38 -8.16
N GLU A 98 -1.29 -0.07 -8.24
CA GLU A 98 -0.39 0.63 -7.33
C GLU A 98 -0.88 0.65 -5.87
N ASP A 99 -2.18 0.85 -5.64
CA ASP A 99 -2.72 0.91 -4.28
C ASP A 99 -2.59 -0.44 -3.57
N LEU A 100 -2.81 -1.55 -4.29
CA LEU A 100 -2.56 -2.90 -3.76
C LEU A 100 -1.07 -3.14 -3.49
N THR A 101 -0.21 -2.76 -4.43
CA THR A 101 1.24 -2.92 -4.31
C THR A 101 1.78 -2.16 -3.10
N GLU A 102 1.35 -0.90 -2.94
CA GLU A 102 1.72 -0.05 -1.82
C GLU A 102 1.21 -0.62 -0.49
N ALA A 103 -0.06 -1.07 -0.43
CA ALA A 103 -0.59 -1.70 0.78
C ALA A 103 0.25 -2.92 1.21
N ILE A 104 0.62 -3.79 0.27
CA ILE A 104 1.49 -4.96 0.57
C ILE A 104 2.85 -4.49 1.05
N ALA A 105 3.49 -3.55 0.34
CA ALA A 105 4.81 -3.03 0.69
C ALA A 105 4.82 -2.39 2.08
N LEU A 106 3.78 -1.63 2.46
CA LEU A 106 3.70 -1.00 3.78
C LEU A 106 3.44 -2.01 4.91
N ALA A 107 2.84 -3.16 4.61
CA ALA A 107 2.49 -4.17 5.61
C ALA A 107 3.49 -5.32 5.73
N HIS A 108 4.41 -5.50 4.76
CA HIS A 108 5.22 -6.72 4.68
C HIS A 108 6.16 -6.94 5.89
N ASP A 109 6.54 -5.84 6.57
CA ASP A 109 7.58 -5.84 7.61
C ASP A 109 7.05 -5.45 9.01
N LEU A 110 5.72 -5.44 9.21
CA LEU A 110 5.07 -5.10 10.48
C LEU A 110 5.57 -5.95 11.66
#